data_AF-I2QQY5-F1
#
_entry.id   AF-I2QQY5-F1
#
_cell.length_a   1.000
_cell.length_b   1.000
_cell.length_c   1.000
_cell.angle_alpha   90.00
_cell.angle_beta   90.00
_cell.angle_gamma   90.00
#
_symmetry.space_group_name_H-M   'P 1'
#
loop_
_entity.id
_entity.type
_entity.pdbx_description
1 polymer ?
#
loop_
_entity_poly.entity_id
_entity_poly.type
_entity_poly.pdbx_seq_one_letter_code
_entity_poly.pdbx_strand_id
1 'polypeptide(L)'
;MLTPIIDLLGEDRLSWLGGLLVGGLFGFFAQRSRFCLRAAAVEFSRGEGGPRLAVWLLTFAAALVGTQGLVALGWLDVSEARQLAQQGSISGDLVGGLMFGCGMILARGCASRLLVLSANGNLRALLSGLVFAVTARASYRGLVSPARERNLWLVDGGPSRDIMAMFGAGTPRNLPSAPLWDLPEGRGALLRHLRHLSGELSERLGNL
;
A
#
# COMPACT_ATOMS: atom_id res chain seq x y z
N MET A 1 -13.02 16.68 -12.61
CA MET A 1 -11.89 17.08 -13.50
C MET A 1 -11.41 15.95 -14.42
N LEU A 2 -11.77 14.66 -14.22
CA LEU A 2 -11.47 13.58 -15.18
C LEU A 2 -12.52 13.37 -16.29
N THR A 3 -13.71 13.96 -16.13
CA THR A 3 -14.84 13.83 -17.07
C THR A 3 -14.52 14.18 -18.53
N PRO A 4 -13.79 15.27 -18.86
CA PRO A 4 -13.51 15.59 -20.27
C PRO A 4 -12.51 14.62 -20.93
N ILE A 5 -11.67 13.92 -20.14
CA ILE A 5 -10.72 12.91 -20.63
C ILE A 5 -11.45 11.58 -20.85
N ILE A 6 -12.41 11.25 -19.98
CA ILE A 6 -13.24 10.06 -20.08
C ILE A 6 -14.13 10.13 -21.33
N ASP A 7 -14.75 11.28 -21.60
CA ASP A 7 -15.58 11.50 -22.79
C ASP A 7 -14.79 11.41 -24.11
N LEU A 8 -13.49 11.74 -24.11
CA LEU A 8 -12.65 11.70 -25.31
C LEU A 8 -11.98 10.35 -25.56
N LEU A 9 -11.67 9.60 -24.50
CA LEU A 9 -10.87 8.37 -24.56
C LEU A 9 -11.70 7.09 -24.37
N GLY A 10 -12.92 7.19 -23.83
CA GLY A 10 -13.74 6.06 -23.42
C GLY A 10 -13.21 5.40 -22.12
N GLU A 11 -14.10 5.07 -21.19
CA GLU A 11 -13.77 4.44 -19.90
C GLU A 11 -12.92 3.17 -20.03
N ASP A 12 -13.19 2.36 -21.05
CA ASP A 12 -12.47 1.11 -21.30
C ASP A 12 -11.00 1.35 -21.63
N ARG A 13 -10.73 2.33 -22.50
CA ARG A 13 -9.37 2.62 -22.97
C ARG A 13 -8.54 3.27 -21.89
N LEU A 14 -9.15 4.18 -21.12
CA LEU A 14 -8.50 4.82 -19.99
C LEU A 14 -8.11 3.81 -18.92
N SER A 15 -8.99 2.85 -18.63
CA SER A 15 -8.72 1.77 -17.66
C SER A 15 -7.58 0.85 -18.12
N TRP A 16 -7.58 0.48 -19.41
CA TRP A 16 -6.50 -0.32 -20.00
C TRP A 16 -5.15 0.40 -20.00
N LEU A 17 -5.12 1.66 -20.44
CA LEU A 17 -3.91 2.49 -20.45
C LEU A 17 -3.39 2.75 -19.04
N GLY A 18 -4.28 3.02 -18.09
CA GLY A 18 -3.95 3.18 -16.68
C GLY A 18 -3.31 1.92 -16.10
N GLY A 19 -3.92 0.75 -16.34
CA GLY A 19 -3.36 -0.54 -15.94
C GLY A 19 -2.00 -0.83 -16.56
N LEU A 20 -1.83 -0.56 -17.85
CA LEU A 20 -0.58 -0.77 -18.58
C LEU A 20 0.53 0.17 -18.10
N LEU A 21 0.21 1.44 -17.86
CA LEU A 21 1.15 2.43 -17.35
C LEU A 21 1.60 2.06 -15.94
N VAL A 22 0.66 1.83 -15.02
CA VAL A 22 0.97 1.48 -13.63
C VAL A 22 1.71 0.14 -13.54
N GLY A 23 1.27 -0.87 -14.29
CA GLY A 23 1.93 -2.17 -14.36
C GLY A 23 3.33 -2.10 -14.96
N GLY A 24 3.53 -1.31 -16.01
CA GLY A 24 4.81 -1.08 -16.65
C GLY A 24 5.80 -0.38 -15.71
N LEU A 25 5.38 0.72 -15.07
CA LEU A 25 6.19 1.41 -14.05
C LEU A 25 6.53 0.48 -12.90
N PHE A 26 5.54 -0.21 -12.33
CA PHE A 26 5.76 -1.16 -11.24
C PHE A 26 6.75 -2.26 -11.63
N GLY A 27 6.61 -2.85 -12.82
CA GLY A 27 7.53 -3.89 -13.32
C GLY A 27 8.96 -3.39 -13.48
N PHE A 28 9.15 -2.21 -14.08
CA PHE A 28 10.46 -1.58 -14.26
C PHE A 28 11.15 -1.32 -12.91
N PHE A 29 10.43 -0.70 -11.96
CA PHE A 29 10.97 -0.43 -10.63
C PHE A 29 11.20 -1.71 -9.82
N ALA A 30 10.33 -2.72 -9.94
CA ALA A 30 10.48 -3.99 -9.23
C ALA A 30 11.70 -4.79 -9.72
N GLN A 31 12.00 -4.74 -11.02
CA GLN A 31 13.23 -5.34 -11.57
C GLN A 31 14.49 -4.66 -11.04
N ARG A 32 14.50 -3.31 -10.99
CA ARG A 32 15.68 -2.55 -10.57
C ARG A 32 15.94 -2.57 -9.06
N SER A 33 14.88 -2.50 -8.25
CA SER A 33 14.98 -2.40 -6.78
C SER A 33 15.24 -3.75 -6.06
N ARG A 34 15.10 -4.89 -6.77
CA ARG A 34 15.10 -6.25 -6.18
C ARG A 34 14.26 -6.35 -4.90
N PHE A 35 13.13 -5.65 -4.86
CA PHE A 35 12.23 -5.59 -3.71
C PHE A 35 11.75 -7.00 -3.32
N CYS A 36 12.11 -7.45 -2.11
CA CYS A 36 11.69 -8.74 -1.56
C CYS A 36 11.23 -8.56 -0.12
N LEU A 37 9.91 -8.47 0.07
CA LEU A 37 9.27 -8.35 1.38
C LEU A 37 9.76 -9.43 2.36
N ARG A 38 9.83 -10.68 1.88
CA ARG A 38 10.31 -11.82 2.67
C ARG A 38 11.73 -11.62 3.18
N ALA A 39 12.64 -11.11 2.34
CA ALA A 39 14.02 -10.91 2.74
C ALA A 39 14.14 -9.78 3.76
N ALA A 40 13.41 -8.67 3.56
CA ALA A 40 13.35 -7.57 4.53
C ALA A 40 12.80 -8.03 5.89
N ALA A 41 11.74 -8.86 5.89
CA ALA A 41 11.18 -9.41 7.13
C ALA A 41 12.16 -10.32 7.89
N VAL A 42 12.95 -11.14 7.17
CA VAL A 42 13.99 -12.00 7.79
C VAL A 42 15.18 -11.17 8.30
N GLU A 43 15.57 -10.14 7.57
CA GLU A 43 16.66 -9.23 7.96
C GLU A 43 16.27 -8.45 9.22
N PHE A 44 15.03 -7.94 9.26
CA PHE A 44 14.45 -7.30 10.44
C PHE A 44 14.36 -8.24 11.64
N SER A 45 13.91 -9.49 11.46
CA SER A 45 13.80 -10.45 12.56
C SER A 45 15.14 -10.88 13.13
N ARG A 46 16.23 -10.75 12.36
CA ARG A 46 17.60 -11.00 12.80
C ARG A 46 18.28 -9.77 13.40
N GLY A 47 17.64 -8.60 13.36
CA GLY A 47 18.25 -7.34 13.77
C GLY A 47 19.36 -6.85 12.83
N GLU A 48 19.43 -7.39 11.61
CA GLU A 48 20.39 -6.99 10.59
C GLU A 48 19.84 -5.76 9.85
N GLY A 49 20.57 -4.65 9.84
CA GLY A 49 20.20 -3.42 9.13
C GLY A 49 20.59 -3.45 7.66
N GLY A 50 20.26 -4.52 6.94
CA GLY A 50 20.77 -4.73 5.59
C GLY A 50 20.12 -3.84 4.51
N PRO A 51 20.70 -3.82 3.30
CA PRO A 51 20.26 -2.95 2.21
C PRO A 51 18.83 -3.24 1.75
N ARG A 52 18.31 -4.46 1.96
CA ARG A 52 16.96 -4.83 1.52
C ARG A 52 15.91 -4.27 2.47
N LEU A 53 16.18 -4.25 3.77
CA LEU A 53 15.35 -3.57 4.76
C LEU A 53 15.29 -2.06 4.48
N ALA A 54 16.43 -1.42 4.19
CA ALA A 54 16.49 0.01 3.89
C ALA A 54 15.66 0.39 2.65
N VAL A 55 15.78 -0.37 1.55
CA VAL A 55 14.96 -0.16 0.35
C VAL A 55 13.48 -0.37 0.65
N TRP A 56 13.13 -1.39 1.44
CA TRP A 56 11.74 -1.64 1.83
C TRP A 56 11.16 -0.46 2.62
N LEU A 57 11.85 0.01 3.66
CA LEU A 57 11.43 1.15 4.47
C LEU A 57 11.30 2.43 3.64
N LEU A 58 12.26 2.71 2.76
CA LEU A 58 12.23 3.89 1.90
C LEU A 58 11.02 3.85 0.95
N THR A 59 10.76 2.70 0.31
CA THR A 59 9.58 2.56 -0.56
C THR A 59 8.27 2.66 0.20
N PHE A 60 8.20 2.10 1.40
CA PHE A 60 7.02 2.20 2.26
C PHE A 60 6.77 3.63 2.72
N ALA A 61 7.80 4.34 3.17
CA ALA A 61 7.72 5.75 3.55
C ALA A 61 7.31 6.64 2.37
N ALA A 62 7.90 6.43 1.18
CA ALA A 62 7.52 7.16 -0.03
C ALA A 62 6.06 6.92 -0.43
N ALA A 63 5.57 5.67 -0.30
CA ALA A 63 4.18 5.34 -0.55
C ALA A 63 3.23 6.02 0.46
N LEU A 64 3.59 6.03 1.76
CA LEU A 64 2.82 6.74 2.78
C LEU A 64 2.77 8.24 2.51
N VAL A 65 3.91 8.90 2.33
CA VAL A 65 3.96 10.35 2.07
C VAL A 65 3.23 10.69 0.77
N GLY A 66 3.39 9.87 -0.28
CA GLY A 66 2.69 10.06 -1.55
C GLY A 66 1.16 9.95 -1.41
N THR A 67 0.68 8.89 -0.75
CA THR A 67 -0.77 8.71 -0.54
C THR A 67 -1.37 9.82 0.32
N GLN A 68 -0.70 10.21 1.41
CA GLN A 68 -1.16 11.32 2.24
C GLN A 68 -1.10 12.66 1.50
N GLY A 69 -0.10 12.87 0.65
CA GLY A 69 -0.03 14.05 -0.23
C GLY A 69 -1.20 14.12 -1.21
N LEU A 70 -1.58 13.00 -1.82
CA LEU A 70 -2.74 12.93 -2.73
C LEU A 70 -4.06 13.20 -2.00
N VAL A 71 -4.21 12.71 -0.77
CA VAL A 71 -5.37 12.98 0.09
C VAL A 71 -5.44 14.46 0.46
N ALA A 72 -4.31 15.08 0.83
CA ALA A 72 -4.24 16.50 1.17
C ALA A 72 -4.55 17.43 -0.03
N LEU A 73 -4.24 16.98 -1.26
CA LEU A 73 -4.57 17.68 -2.50
C LEU A 73 -6.05 17.51 -2.89
N GLY A 74 -6.82 16.66 -2.21
CA GLY A 74 -8.21 16.35 -2.54
C GLY A 74 -8.39 15.51 -3.81
N TRP A 75 -7.33 14.85 -4.28
CA TRP A 75 -7.36 14.04 -5.50
C TRP A 75 -7.77 12.59 -5.24
N LEU A 76 -7.67 12.14 -3.99
CA LEU A 76 -7.98 10.77 -3.56
C LEU A 76 -9.00 10.79 -2.43
N ASP A 77 -10.18 10.23 -2.66
CA ASP A 77 -11.16 10.00 -1.60
C ASP A 77 -10.94 8.60 -0.98
N VAL A 78 -10.39 8.58 0.23
CA VAL A 78 -10.12 7.34 0.97
C VAL A 78 -11.41 6.67 1.46
N SER A 79 -12.54 7.40 1.45
CA SER A 79 -13.85 6.89 1.88
C SER A 79 -14.42 5.87 0.91
N GLU A 80 -14.09 5.96 -0.38
CA GLU A 80 -14.51 4.98 -1.39
C GLU A 80 -13.57 3.76 -1.47
N ALA A 81 -12.43 3.80 -0.76
CA ALA A 81 -11.51 2.69 -0.74
C ALA A 81 -12.18 1.46 -0.12
N ARG A 82 -12.49 0.48 -0.96
CA ARG A 82 -13.18 -0.78 -0.58
C ARG A 82 -12.46 -1.54 0.55
N GLN A 83 -11.18 -1.28 0.77
CA GLN A 83 -10.40 -1.89 1.86
C GLN A 83 -10.61 -1.21 3.22
N LEU A 84 -11.02 0.07 3.27
CA LEU A 84 -11.30 0.80 4.51
C LEU A 84 -12.80 0.89 4.83
N ALA A 85 -13.66 0.91 3.80
CA ALA A 85 -15.11 1.00 3.98
C ALA A 85 -15.78 -0.32 4.44
N GLN A 86 -15.04 -1.43 4.45
CA GLN A 86 -15.57 -2.75 4.84
C GLN A 86 -15.21 -3.08 6.28
N GLN A 87 -16.16 -3.69 7.01
CA GLN A 87 -15.98 -4.17 8.39
C GLN A 87 -14.73 -5.06 8.46
N GLY A 88 -13.80 -4.71 9.35
CA GLY A 88 -12.53 -5.41 9.52
C GLY A 88 -12.66 -6.48 10.59
N SER A 89 -12.00 -7.63 10.42
CA SER A 89 -11.88 -8.61 11.49
C SER A 89 -10.43 -8.78 11.88
N ILE A 90 -10.09 -8.48 13.14
CA ILE A 90 -8.74 -8.67 13.69
C ILE A 90 -8.34 -10.15 13.60
N SER A 91 -9.27 -11.07 13.86
CA SER A 91 -9.02 -12.50 13.72
C SER A 91 -8.69 -12.88 12.27
N GLY A 92 -9.36 -12.25 11.29
CA GLY A 92 -9.09 -12.48 9.87
C GLY A 92 -7.72 -11.97 9.45
N ASP A 93 -7.31 -10.79 9.93
CA ASP A 93 -6.01 -10.19 9.62
C ASP A 93 -4.86 -11.03 10.20
N LEU A 94 -4.99 -11.51 11.44
CA LEU A 94 -3.98 -12.35 12.09
C LEU A 94 -3.84 -13.72 11.42
N VAL A 95 -4.96 -14.44 11.23
CA VAL A 95 -4.95 -15.78 10.62
C VAL A 95 -4.53 -15.70 9.16
N GLY A 96 -5.05 -14.73 8.41
CA GLY A 96 -4.68 -14.50 7.02
C GLY A 96 -3.21 -14.13 6.87
N GLY A 97 -2.68 -13.28 7.74
CA GLY A 97 -1.26 -12.91 7.76
C GLY A 97 -0.35 -14.10 8.03
N LEU A 98 -0.69 -14.95 9.00
CA LEU A 98 0.04 -16.19 9.29
C LEU A 98 0.01 -17.16 8.12
N MET A 99 -1.17 -17.43 7.54
CA MET A 99 -1.30 -18.32 6.38
C MET A 99 -0.51 -17.80 5.17
N PHE A 100 -0.58 -16.50 4.88
CA PHE A 100 0.17 -15.87 3.81
C PHE A 100 1.69 -15.94 4.05
N GLY A 101 2.13 -15.70 5.30
CA GLY A 101 3.53 -15.83 5.71
C GLY A 101 4.08 -17.25 5.56
N CYS A 102 3.36 -18.25 6.07
CA CYS A 102 3.69 -19.66 5.89
C CYS A 102 3.77 -20.03 4.40
N GLY A 103 2.80 -19.56 3.60
CA GLY A 103 2.79 -19.73 2.14
C GLY A 103 4.04 -19.16 1.47
N MET A 104 4.50 -17.96 1.86
CA MET A 104 5.73 -17.36 1.33
C MET A 104 6.98 -18.20 1.62
N ILE A 105 7.03 -18.87 2.78
CA ILE A 105 8.14 -19.77 3.14
C ILE A 105 8.08 -21.05 2.29
N LEU A 106 6.91 -21.68 2.20
CA LEU A 106 6.70 -22.92 1.44
C LEU A 106 6.95 -22.73 -0.07
N ALA A 107 6.43 -21.66 -0.65
CA ALA A 107 6.65 -21.31 -2.07
C ALA A 107 8.05 -20.74 -2.35
N ARG A 108 8.86 -20.50 -1.31
CA ARG A 108 10.22 -19.92 -1.37
C ARG A 108 10.27 -18.57 -2.10
N GLY A 109 9.21 -17.77 -2.03
CA GLY A 109 9.09 -16.50 -2.75
C GLY A 109 8.01 -15.58 -2.20
N CYS A 110 8.15 -14.28 -2.44
CA CYS A 110 7.08 -13.30 -2.21
C CYS A 110 6.35 -13.02 -3.54
N ALA A 111 5.09 -12.58 -3.45
CA ALA A 111 4.23 -12.35 -4.62
C ALA A 111 4.88 -11.43 -5.67
N SER A 112 5.44 -10.29 -5.25
CA SER A 112 6.13 -9.35 -6.14
C SER A 112 7.29 -9.99 -6.90
N ARG A 113 8.12 -10.78 -6.21
CA ARG A 113 9.31 -11.39 -6.82
C ARG A 113 8.94 -12.57 -7.72
N LEU A 114 7.91 -13.34 -7.39
CA LEU A 114 7.39 -14.40 -8.26
C LEU A 114 6.89 -13.82 -9.60
N LEU A 115 6.17 -12.70 -9.57
CA LEU A 115 5.71 -11.99 -10.78
C LEU A 115 6.87 -11.50 -11.67
N VAL A 116 7.91 -10.94 -11.05
CA VAL A 116 9.09 -10.49 -11.80
C VAL A 116 9.89 -11.66 -12.36
N LEU A 117 10.04 -12.76 -11.62
CA LEU A 117 10.75 -13.95 -12.10
C LEU A 117 9.98 -14.66 -13.21
N SER A 118 8.64 -14.71 -13.15
CA SER A 118 7.83 -15.27 -14.23
C SER A 118 7.99 -14.48 -15.52
N ALA A 119 8.12 -13.14 -15.43
CA ALA A 119 8.40 -12.29 -16.58
C ALA A 119 9.80 -12.51 -17.19
N ASN A 120 10.76 -13.05 -16.43
CA ASN A 120 12.10 -13.42 -16.91
C ASN A 120 12.16 -14.84 -17.51
N GLY A 121 11.01 -15.52 -17.70
CA GLY A 121 10.96 -16.86 -18.31
C GLY A 121 11.13 -18.03 -17.32
N ASN A 122 11.03 -17.79 -16.01
CA ASN A 122 11.10 -18.86 -15.03
C ASN A 122 9.75 -19.59 -14.90
N LEU A 123 9.61 -20.76 -15.52
CA LEU A 123 8.39 -21.58 -15.49
C LEU A 123 7.94 -21.95 -14.07
N ARG A 124 8.88 -22.21 -13.15
CA ARG A 124 8.54 -22.54 -11.75
C ARG A 124 7.89 -21.35 -11.06
N ALA A 125 8.43 -20.15 -11.27
CA ALA A 125 7.85 -18.92 -10.71
C ALA A 125 6.49 -18.63 -11.33
N LEU A 126 6.31 -18.89 -12.63
CA LEU A 126 5.05 -18.73 -13.34
C LEU A 126 3.97 -19.67 -12.78
N LEU A 127 4.26 -20.96 -12.64
CA LEU A 127 3.32 -21.93 -12.07
C LEU A 127 2.96 -21.59 -10.61
N SER A 128 3.96 -21.27 -9.79
CA SER A 128 3.73 -20.90 -8.39
C SER A 128 2.90 -19.61 -8.27
N GLY A 129 3.18 -18.63 -9.13
CA GLY A 129 2.42 -17.38 -9.22
C GLY A 129 0.98 -17.59 -9.71
N LEU A 130 0.76 -18.51 -10.65
CA LEU A 130 -0.57 -18.87 -11.13
C LEU A 130 -1.39 -19.54 -10.03
N VAL A 131 -0.83 -20.52 -9.33
CA VAL A 131 -1.49 -21.17 -8.18
C VAL A 131 -1.83 -20.13 -7.12
N PHE A 132 -0.90 -19.23 -6.80
CA PHE A 132 -1.15 -18.12 -5.89
C PHE A 132 -2.31 -17.22 -6.33
N ALA A 133 -2.36 -16.83 -7.61
CA ALA A 133 -3.43 -15.98 -8.14
C ALA A 133 -4.80 -16.67 -8.09
N VAL A 134 -4.86 -17.97 -8.42
CA VAL A 134 -6.09 -18.77 -8.36
C VAL A 134 -6.55 -18.92 -6.91
N THR A 135 -5.66 -19.27 -5.98
CA THR A 135 -5.98 -19.38 -4.55
C THR A 135 -6.45 -18.03 -3.98
N ALA A 136 -5.81 -16.92 -4.37
CA ALA A 136 -6.23 -15.58 -3.98
C ALA A 136 -7.63 -15.26 -4.51
N ARG A 137 -7.92 -15.57 -5.79
CA ARG A 137 -9.25 -15.36 -6.38
C ARG A 137 -10.32 -16.24 -5.72
N ALA A 138 -10.00 -17.49 -5.42
CA ALA A 138 -10.88 -18.42 -4.70
C ALA A 138 -11.14 -17.97 -3.25
N SER A 139 -10.17 -17.32 -2.62
CA SER A 139 -10.35 -16.74 -1.27
C SER A 139 -11.23 -15.48 -1.29
N TYR A 140 -11.16 -14.68 -2.36
CA TYR A 140 -11.95 -13.44 -2.49
C TYR A 140 -13.40 -13.64 -2.93
N ARG A 141 -13.66 -14.56 -3.87
CA ARG A 141 -15.01 -14.78 -4.46
C ARG A 141 -15.46 -16.24 -4.45
N GLY A 142 -14.65 -17.16 -3.95
CA GLY A 142 -14.89 -18.59 -4.06
C GLY A 142 -15.34 -19.24 -2.76
N LEU A 143 -15.18 -20.56 -2.71
CA LEU A 143 -15.72 -21.50 -1.73
C LEU A 143 -15.28 -21.24 -0.26
N VAL A 144 -14.27 -20.40 -0.05
CA VAL A 144 -13.76 -20.02 1.28
C VAL A 144 -14.48 -18.78 1.85
N SER A 145 -15.40 -18.17 1.09
CA SER A 145 -16.21 -17.03 1.58
C SER A 145 -16.97 -17.30 2.89
N PRO A 146 -17.64 -18.46 3.11
CA PRO A 146 -18.38 -18.68 4.37
C PRO A 146 -17.44 -18.84 5.57
N ALA A 147 -16.17 -19.23 5.37
CA ALA A 147 -15.19 -19.29 6.43
C ALA A 147 -14.73 -17.89 6.87
N ARG A 148 -14.72 -16.91 5.96
CA ARG A 148 -14.44 -15.50 6.27
C ARG A 148 -15.58 -14.85 7.06
N GLU A 149 -16.82 -15.29 6.85
CA GLU A 149 -18.02 -14.75 7.52
C GLU A 149 -18.19 -15.25 8.97
N ARG A 150 -17.41 -16.26 9.41
CA ARG A 150 -17.34 -16.75 10.80
C ARG A 150 -16.58 -15.77 11.71
N ASN A 151 -16.95 -14.51 11.61
CA ASN A 151 -16.33 -13.36 12.24
C ASN A 151 -16.34 -13.46 13.77
N LEU A 152 -15.33 -14.11 14.35
CA LEU A 152 -15.23 -14.26 15.81
C LEU A 152 -14.94 -12.92 16.49
N TRP A 153 -14.11 -12.06 15.88
CA TRP A 153 -13.78 -10.71 16.39
C TRP A 153 -13.97 -9.68 15.28
N LEU A 154 -15.15 -9.04 15.26
CA LEU A 154 -15.48 -7.92 14.38
C LEU A 154 -15.02 -6.61 15.01
N VAL A 155 -14.39 -5.77 14.21
CA VAL A 155 -14.25 -4.35 14.50
C VAL A 155 -15.15 -3.63 13.52
N ASP A 156 -16.10 -2.86 14.06
CA ASP A 156 -16.98 -2.06 13.24
C ASP A 156 -16.19 -1.12 12.33
N GLY A 157 -16.57 -1.12 11.06
CA GLY A 157 -16.02 -0.20 10.07
C GLY A 157 -16.47 1.22 10.41
N GLY A 158 -15.54 2.17 10.41
CA GLY A 158 -15.82 3.56 10.77
C GLY A 158 -14.56 4.28 11.28
N PRO A 159 -14.72 5.51 11.82
CA PRO A 159 -13.61 6.32 12.37
C PRO A 159 -12.78 5.58 13.42
N SER A 160 -13.36 4.57 14.08
CA SER A 160 -12.70 3.71 15.07
C SER A 160 -11.54 2.89 14.51
N ARG A 161 -11.45 2.71 13.18
CA ARG A 161 -10.33 2.03 12.50
C ARG A 161 -9.28 3.00 11.94
N ASP A 162 -9.56 4.30 11.97
CA ASP A 162 -8.61 5.32 11.56
C ASP A 162 -7.72 5.66 12.76
N ILE A 163 -6.50 5.10 12.73
CA ILE A 163 -5.47 5.34 13.75
C ILE A 163 -5.20 6.84 13.86
N MET A 164 -5.33 7.59 12.75
CA MET A 164 -5.19 9.05 12.72
C MET A 164 -6.33 9.75 13.46
N ALA A 165 -7.57 9.25 13.34
CA ALA A 165 -8.71 9.73 14.10
C ALA A 165 -8.59 9.40 15.61
N MET A 166 -8.01 8.25 15.97
CA MET A 166 -7.71 7.89 17.36
C MET A 166 -6.63 8.78 18.00
N PHE A 167 -5.59 9.18 17.25
CA PHE A 167 -4.55 10.09 17.74
C PHE A 167 -4.95 11.59 17.67
N GLY A 168 -6.22 11.90 17.37
CA GLY A 168 -6.71 13.29 17.33
C GLY A 168 -6.24 14.09 16.11
N ALA A 169 -5.55 13.45 15.17
CA ALA A 169 -5.18 14.01 13.87
C ALA A 169 -6.18 13.60 12.78
N GLY A 170 -7.46 13.46 13.16
CA GLY A 170 -8.53 13.11 12.25
C GLY A 170 -8.68 14.18 11.18
N THR A 171 -8.72 13.73 9.92
CA THR A 171 -9.12 14.54 8.76
C THR A 171 -10.32 15.41 9.14
N PRO A 172 -10.26 16.75 9.01
CA PRO A 172 -11.33 17.66 9.44
C PRO A 172 -12.55 17.49 8.52
N ARG A 173 -13.37 16.47 8.79
CA ARG A 173 -14.54 16.10 7.98
C ARG A 173 -15.83 16.79 8.45
N ASN A 174 -15.75 17.62 9.50
CA ASN A 174 -16.90 18.35 10.06
C ASN A 174 -16.86 19.88 9.80
N LEU A 175 -16.17 20.36 8.76
CA LEU A 175 -16.43 21.73 8.30
C LEU A 175 -17.53 21.70 7.24
N PRO A 176 -18.71 22.32 7.48
CA PRO A 176 -19.72 22.49 6.44
C PRO A 176 -19.11 23.36 5.35
N SER A 177 -18.79 22.77 4.19
CA SER A 177 -18.49 23.39 2.90
C SER A 177 -18.06 24.88 2.96
N ALA A 178 -17.02 25.19 3.73
CA ALA A 178 -16.37 26.49 3.72
C ALA A 178 -15.09 26.32 2.91
N PRO A 179 -14.80 27.21 1.96
CA PRO A 179 -13.70 27.02 1.02
C PRO A 179 -12.36 26.86 1.78
N LEU A 180 -11.78 25.67 1.68
CA LEU A 180 -10.63 25.14 2.43
C LEU A 180 -9.29 25.87 2.19
N TRP A 181 -9.26 26.94 1.39
CA TRP A 181 -8.00 27.64 1.09
C TRP A 181 -7.53 28.59 2.20
N ASP A 182 -8.33 28.79 3.26
CA ASP A 182 -8.15 29.86 4.25
C ASP A 182 -7.76 29.43 5.69
N LEU A 183 -7.29 28.20 5.92
CA LEU A 183 -6.79 27.78 7.25
C LEU A 183 -5.25 27.79 7.34
N PRO A 184 -4.64 28.72 8.11
CA PRO A 184 -3.19 28.97 8.16
C PRO A 184 -2.36 27.97 8.99
N GLU A 185 -2.98 26.99 9.67
CA GLU A 185 -2.28 26.20 10.70
C GLU A 185 -1.53 24.95 10.18
N GLY A 186 -1.96 24.36 9.06
CA GLY A 186 -1.38 23.09 8.57
C GLY A 186 -0.11 23.24 7.72
N ARG A 187 0.00 24.31 6.91
CA ARG A 187 1.14 24.54 6.01
C ARG A 187 2.43 24.86 6.78
N GLY A 188 2.32 25.59 7.89
CA GLY A 188 3.47 26.04 8.68
C GLY A 188 4.13 24.93 9.51
N ALA A 189 3.36 23.93 9.95
CA ALA A 189 3.89 22.83 10.77
C ALA A 189 4.66 21.82 9.92
N LEU A 190 4.10 21.42 8.77
CA LEU A 190 4.74 20.45 7.87
C LEU A 190 5.99 21.02 7.20
N LEU A 191 5.96 22.30 6.78
CA LEU A 191 7.15 22.96 6.20
C LEU A 191 8.24 23.25 7.23
N ARG A 192 7.91 23.38 8.53
CA ARG A 192 8.93 23.47 9.60
C ARG A 192 9.54 22.12 9.90
N HIS A 193 8.72 21.06 9.94
CA HIS A 193 9.20 19.72 10.24
C HIS A 193 10.06 19.14 9.10
N LEU A 194 9.69 19.39 7.84
CA LEU A 194 10.51 19.03 6.68
C LEU A 194 11.82 19.83 6.61
N ARG A 195 11.84 21.10 7.04
CA ARG A 195 13.08 21.89 7.13
C ARG A 195 14.01 21.36 8.22
N HIS A 196 13.45 20.92 9.36
CA HIS A 196 14.22 20.34 10.45
C HIS A 196 14.87 19.01 10.03
N LEU A 197 14.12 18.12 9.39
CA LEU A 197 14.62 16.85 8.86
C LEU A 197 15.64 17.04 7.72
N SER A 198 15.45 18.04 6.86
CA SER A 198 16.41 18.40 5.82
C SER A 198 17.73 18.94 6.40
N GLY A 199 17.69 19.63 7.54
CA GLY A 199 18.88 20.12 8.25
C GLY A 199 19.71 18.97 8.81
N GLU A 200 19.07 18.06 9.57
CA GLU A 200 19.75 16.91 10.16
C GLU A 200 20.32 15.94 9.12
N LEU A 201 19.65 15.77 7.98
CA LEU A 201 20.14 14.92 6.90
C LEU A 201 21.34 15.54 6.17
N SER A 202 21.36 16.88 5.99
CA SER A 202 22.48 17.59 5.38
C SER A 202 23.73 17.60 6.26
N GLU A 203 23.58 17.71 7.58
CA GLU A 203 24.69 17.70 8.53
C GLU A 203 25.33 16.31 8.68
N ARG A 204 24.52 15.25 8.56
CA ARG A 204 25.00 13.86 8.58
C ARG A 204 25.64 13.40 7.27
N LEU A 205 25.28 14.01 6.14
CA LEU A 205 25.91 13.74 4.83
C LEU A 205 27.17 14.60 4.56
N GLY A 206 27.38 15.70 5.29
CA GLY A 206 28.59 16.53 5.20
C GLY A 206 29.76 16.06 6.10
N ASN A 207 29.52 15.10 6.99
CA ASN A 207 30.51 14.51 7.91
C ASN A 207 30.87 13.05 7.55
N LEU A 208 30.56 12.63 6.33
CA LEU A 208 30.99 11.37 5.69
C LEU A 208 31.91 11.71 4.51
#